data_AF-A0A951A9H9-F1
#
_entry.id   AF-A0A951A9H9-F1
#
_cell.length_a   1.000
_cell.length_b   1.000
_cell.length_c   1.000
_cell.angle_alpha   90.00
_cell.angle_beta   90.00
_cell.angle_gamma   90.00
#
_symmetry.space_group_name_H-M   'P 1'
#
loop_
_entity.id
_entity.type
_entity.pdbx_description
1 polymer ?
#
loop_
_entity_poly.entity_id
_entity_poly.type
_entity_poly.pdbx_seq_one_letter_code
_entity_poly.pdbx_strand_id
1 'polypeptide(L)'
;MRKDASKKKSRAAAERSQTDWARVDALTDEDIAAAIRDDPDVAPELDEEWFRKATLVLPEPKEQISIRLDRDVLEHFRRYPRYQTRINAILRAVMEHDKKAG
;
A
#
# COMPACT_ATOMS: atom_id res chain seq x y z
N MET A 1 -42.37 -25.47 5.82
CA MET A 1 -41.73 -24.95 4.58
C MET A 1 -40.48 -24.17 4.96
N ARG A 2 -39.32 -24.55 4.44
CA ARG A 2 -38.04 -23.85 4.64
C ARG A 2 -37.39 -23.60 3.27
N LYS A 3 -36.74 -22.43 3.19
CA LYS A 3 -35.71 -21.96 2.25
C LYS A 3 -36.20 -21.28 0.98
N ASP A 4 -35.89 -19.99 0.90
CA ASP A 4 -35.26 -19.39 -0.27
C ASP A 4 -34.26 -18.33 0.21
N ALA A 5 -32.98 -18.71 0.24
CA ALA A 5 -31.87 -17.78 0.46
C ALA A 5 -31.13 -17.62 -0.87
N SER A 6 -31.37 -16.49 -1.52
CA SER A 6 -30.71 -16.08 -2.76
C SER A 6 -29.19 -15.99 -2.57
N LYS A 7 -28.46 -16.86 -3.26
CA LYS A 7 -27.01 -16.97 -3.22
C LYS A 7 -26.38 -15.87 -4.08
N LYS A 8 -26.06 -14.72 -3.50
CA LYS A 8 -25.18 -13.71 -4.12
C LYS A 8 -23.77 -14.30 -4.28
N LYS A 9 -23.43 -14.77 -5.48
CA LYS A 9 -22.02 -15.03 -5.87
C LYS A 9 -21.27 -13.69 -5.88
N SER A 10 -20.25 -13.57 -5.03
CA SER A 10 -19.38 -12.39 -4.98
C SER A 10 -18.53 -12.29 -6.27
N ARG A 11 -18.40 -11.07 -6.80
CA ARG A 11 -17.59 -10.73 -8.00
C ARG A 11 -16.09 -11.03 -7.87
N ALA A 12 -15.61 -11.35 -6.67
CA ALA A 12 -14.19 -11.63 -6.40
C ALA A 12 -13.66 -12.89 -7.10
N ALA A 13 -14.53 -13.83 -7.48
CA ALA A 13 -14.12 -15.06 -8.17
C ALA A 13 -13.92 -14.90 -9.69
N ALA A 14 -14.18 -13.71 -10.27
CA ALA A 14 -14.28 -13.51 -11.71
C ALA A 14 -13.09 -12.78 -12.36
N GLU A 15 -12.17 -12.20 -11.60
CA GLU A 15 -10.94 -11.64 -12.17
C GLU A 15 -9.87 -12.73 -12.20
N ARG A 16 -9.85 -13.50 -13.30
CA ARG A 16 -8.77 -14.47 -13.54
C ARG A 16 -7.48 -13.68 -13.72
N SER A 17 -6.44 -14.07 -13.00
CA SER A 17 -5.10 -13.51 -13.17
C SER A 17 -4.71 -13.61 -14.65
N GLN A 18 -4.26 -12.50 -15.24
CA GLN A 18 -3.71 -12.46 -16.60
C GLN A 18 -2.26 -12.98 -16.64
N THR A 19 -1.69 -13.32 -15.48
CA THR A 19 -0.35 -13.87 -15.36
C THR A 19 -0.34 -15.33 -15.79
N ASP A 20 0.55 -15.65 -16.73
CA ASP A 20 0.90 -17.03 -17.06
C ASP A 20 1.82 -17.59 -15.96
N TRP A 21 1.21 -18.23 -14.97
CA TRP A 21 1.93 -18.83 -13.84
C TRP A 21 2.74 -20.06 -14.23
N ALA A 22 2.30 -20.83 -15.23
CA ALA A 22 3.05 -21.99 -15.68
C ALA A 22 4.40 -21.59 -16.28
N ARG A 23 4.45 -20.44 -16.99
CA ARG A 23 5.71 -19.84 -17.45
C ARG A 23 6.61 -19.40 -16.30
N VAL A 24 6.05 -18.76 -15.27
CA VAL A 24 6.81 -18.26 -14.12
C VAL A 24 7.40 -19.41 -13.31
N ASP A 25 6.61 -20.46 -13.07
CA ASP A 25 7.03 -21.65 -12.31
C ASP A 25 8.12 -22.46 -13.05
N ALA A 26 8.23 -22.29 -14.38
CA ALA A 26 9.23 -22.95 -15.20
C ALA A 26 10.55 -22.16 -15.35
N LEU A 27 10.63 -20.93 -14.84
CA LEU A 27 11.87 -20.14 -14.88
C LEU A 27 12.94 -20.78 -14.01
N THR A 28 14.13 -20.93 -14.58
CA THR A 28 15.30 -21.42 -13.84
C THR A 28 16.00 -20.27 -13.10
N ASP A 29 16.81 -20.61 -12.10
CA ASP A 29 17.62 -19.62 -11.38
C ASP A 29 18.60 -18.92 -12.33
N GLU A 30 19.13 -19.64 -13.33
CA GLU A 30 19.98 -19.08 -14.38
C GLU A 30 19.24 -18.05 -15.25
N ASP A 31 17.99 -18.33 -15.63
CA ASP A 31 17.16 -17.38 -16.40
C ASP A 31 16.88 -16.11 -15.59
N ILE A 32 16.63 -16.26 -14.28
CA ILE A 32 16.42 -15.13 -13.36
C ILE A 32 17.70 -14.30 -13.22
N ALA A 33 18.85 -14.95 -13.03
CA ALA A 33 20.14 -14.28 -12.90
C ALA A 33 20.56 -13.55 -14.18
N ALA A 34 20.24 -14.11 -15.36
CA ALA A 34 20.44 -13.44 -16.64
C ALA A 34 19.56 -12.19 -16.75
N ALA A 35 18.27 -12.30 -16.40
CA ALA A 35 17.35 -11.17 -16.41
C ALA A 35 17.77 -10.04 -15.46
N ILE A 36 18.28 -10.36 -14.27
CA ILE A 36 18.83 -9.38 -13.32
C ILE A 36 20.04 -8.66 -13.93
N ARG A 37 20.96 -9.39 -14.57
CA ARG A 37 22.18 -8.80 -15.14
C ARG A 37 21.88 -7.85 -16.30
N ASP A 38 20.86 -8.16 -17.09
CA ASP A 38 20.49 -7.40 -18.28
C ASP A 38 19.61 -6.18 -17.96
N ASP A 39 19.09 -6.06 -16.73
CA ASP A 39 18.24 -4.96 -16.28
C ASP A 39 19.05 -3.89 -15.50
N PRO A 40 19.30 -2.70 -16.08
CA PRO A 40 20.05 -1.63 -15.41
C PRO A 40 19.28 -0.94 -14.27
N ASP A 41 17.95 -1.12 -14.20
CA ASP A 41 17.10 -0.57 -13.13
C ASP A 41 16.91 -1.56 -11.97
N VAL A 42 17.54 -2.73 -12.04
CA VAL A 42 17.42 -3.76 -11.01
C VAL A 42 17.95 -3.25 -9.66
N ALA A 43 17.20 -3.56 -8.60
CA ALA A 43 17.67 -3.30 -7.25
C ALA A 43 18.96 -4.11 -6.98
N PRO A 44 19.89 -3.59 -6.15
CA PRO A 44 21.05 -4.35 -5.74
C PRO A 44 20.62 -5.63 -5.02
N GLU A 45 21.46 -6.67 -5.10
CA GLU A 45 21.22 -7.92 -4.38
C GLU A 45 21.04 -7.63 -2.88
N LEU A 46 19.97 -8.19 -2.31
CA LEU A 46 19.62 -8.04 -0.90
C LEU A 46 20.50 -8.96 -0.04
N ASP A 47 21.80 -8.70 -0.03
CA ASP A 47 22.79 -9.47 0.71
C ASP A 47 22.90 -9.03 2.19
N GLU A 48 23.70 -9.76 2.97
CA GLU A 48 23.92 -9.48 4.39
C GLU A 48 24.47 -8.06 4.62
N GLU A 49 25.34 -7.58 3.73
CA GLU A 49 25.94 -6.23 3.81
C GLU A 49 24.90 -5.13 3.53
N TRP A 50 23.96 -5.38 2.61
CA TRP A 50 22.82 -4.52 2.34
C TRP A 50 21.93 -4.43 3.59
N PHE A 51 21.57 -5.57 4.19
CA PHE A 51 20.75 -5.59 5.41
C PHE A 51 21.44 -4.93 6.60
N ARG A 52 22.77 -5.04 6.73
CA ARG A 52 23.55 -4.31 7.76
C ARG A 52 23.44 -2.79 7.65
N LYS A 53 23.29 -2.26 6.43
CA LYS A 53 23.16 -0.82 6.16
C LYS A 53 21.70 -0.36 6.10
N ALA A 54 20.76 -1.28 5.94
CA ALA A 54 19.35 -0.97 5.83
C ALA A 54 18.82 -0.37 7.15
N THR A 55 18.06 0.71 7.03
CA THR A 55 17.36 1.29 8.18
C THR A 55 15.98 0.67 8.29
N LEU A 56 15.70 0.00 9.42
CA LEU A 56 14.36 -0.49 9.70
C LEU A 56 13.43 0.69 9.97
N VAL A 57 12.49 0.94 9.06
CA VAL A 57 11.44 1.94 9.24
C VAL A 57 10.15 1.23 9.62
N LEU A 58 9.89 1.13 10.92
CA LEU A 58 8.60 0.66 11.42
C LEU A 58 7.60 1.82 11.36
N PRO A 59 6.44 1.67 10.69
CA PRO A 59 5.43 2.69 10.72
C PRO A 59 4.87 2.78 12.14
N GLU A 60 5.04 3.92 12.80
CA GLU A 60 4.42 4.12 14.10
C GLU A 60 2.89 4.09 13.97
N PRO A 61 2.20 3.35 14.85
CA PRO A 61 0.75 3.31 14.86
C PRO A 61 0.21 4.71 15.16
N LYS A 62 -0.83 5.10 14.43
CA LYS A 62 -1.52 6.38 14.70
C LYS A 62 -2.33 6.24 15.98
N GLU A 63 -2.28 7.25 16.83
CA GLU A 63 -3.16 7.33 17.98
C GLU A 63 -4.60 7.60 17.54
N GLN A 64 -5.54 6.79 18.04
CA GLN A 64 -6.96 6.96 17.73
C GLN A 64 -7.57 7.98 18.69
N ILE A 65 -7.83 9.18 18.18
CA ILE A 65 -8.49 10.25 18.93
C ILE A 65 -9.86 10.60 18.32
N SER A 66 -10.75 11.15 19.15
CA SER A 66 -12.02 11.73 18.69
C SER A 66 -11.90 13.25 18.66
N ILE A 67 -12.08 13.86 17.48
CA ILE A 67 -12.03 15.31 17.28
C ILE A 67 -13.36 15.78 16.68
N ARG A 68 -13.75 17.03 17.00
CA ARG A 68 -14.87 17.69 16.34
C ARG A 68 -14.34 18.51 15.17
N LEU A 69 -14.98 18.37 14.01
CA LEU A 69 -14.70 19.13 12.79
C LEU A 69 -15.99 19.81 12.35
N ASP A 70 -15.86 20.96 11.70
CA ASP A 70 -16.99 21.65 11.10
C ASP A 70 -17.64 20.80 10.01
N ARG A 71 -18.95 20.99 9.85
CA ARG A 71 -19.79 20.15 8.97
C ARG A 71 -19.34 20.24 7.52
N ASP A 72 -19.07 21.44 7.05
CA ASP A 72 -18.63 21.77 5.70
C ASP A 72 -17.23 21.20 5.40
N VAL A 73 -16.31 21.29 6.36
CA VAL A 73 -14.98 20.69 6.29
C VAL A 73 -15.10 19.18 6.13
N LEU A 74 -15.89 18.53 6.99
CA LEU A 74 -16.11 17.08 6.91
C LEU A 74 -16.76 16.67 5.57
N GLU A 75 -17.73 17.44 5.11
CA GLU A 75 -18.41 17.22 3.82
C GLU A 75 -17.48 17.40 2.62
N HIS A 76 -16.54 18.35 2.68
CA HIS A 76 -15.48 18.49 1.68
C HIS A 76 -14.61 17.24 1.62
N PHE A 77 -14.10 16.78 2.76
CA PHE A 77 -13.16 15.66 2.81
C PHE A 77 -13.81 14.31 2.50
N ARG A 78 -15.07 14.10 2.87
CA ARG A 78 -15.81 12.85 2.59
C ARG A 78 -15.95 12.52 1.10
N ARG A 79 -15.73 13.47 0.19
CA ARG A 79 -15.73 13.24 -1.26
C ARG A 79 -14.54 12.39 -1.72
N TYR A 80 -13.49 12.28 -0.92
CA TYR A 80 -12.28 11.53 -1.25
C TYR A 80 -12.21 10.18 -0.54
N PRO A 81 -11.68 9.14 -1.19
CA PRO A 81 -11.36 7.90 -0.50
C PRO A 81 -10.30 8.16 0.58
N ARG A 82 -10.38 7.42 1.69
CA ARG A 82 -9.44 7.53 2.81
C ARG A 82 -9.32 8.95 3.38
N TYR A 83 -10.43 9.68 3.46
CA TYR A 83 -10.46 11.08 3.87
C TYR A 83 -9.78 11.36 5.22
N GLN A 84 -9.86 10.45 6.19
CA GLN A 84 -9.15 10.56 7.47
C GLN A 84 -7.63 10.59 7.30
N THR A 85 -7.09 9.76 6.41
CA THR A 85 -5.66 9.75 6.06
C THR A 85 -5.26 11.08 5.43
N ARG A 86 -6.12 11.64 4.57
CA ARG A 86 -5.89 12.93 3.92
C ARG A 86 -5.90 14.09 4.92
N ILE A 87 -6.84 14.11 5.87
CA ILE A 87 -6.87 15.09 6.97
C ILE A 87 -5.55 15.05 7.74
N ASN A 88 -5.11 13.85 8.14
CA ASN A 88 -3.85 13.68 8.87
C ASN A 88 -2.62 14.16 8.08
N ALA A 89 -2.59 13.95 6.76
CA ALA A 89 -1.49 14.42 5.91
C ALA A 89 -1.40 15.95 5.88
N ILE A 90 -2.54 16.64 5.83
CA ILE A 90 -2.60 18.11 5.86
C ILE A 90 -2.13 18.63 7.22
N LEU A 91 -2.64 18.07 8.32
CA LEU A 91 -2.22 18.46 9.67
C LEU A 91 -0.70 18.26 9.86
N ARG A 92 -0.14 17.17 9.33
CA ARG A 92 1.31 16.94 9.35
C ARG A 92 2.08 17.97 8.54
N ALA A 93 1.60 18.35 7.35
CA ALA A 93 2.26 19.35 6.53
C ALA A 93 2.34 20.71 7.23
N VAL A 94 1.27 21.11 7.94
CA VAL A 94 1.26 22.34 8.76
C VAL A 94 2.25 22.22 9.92
N MET A 95 2.21 21.11 10.66
CA MET A 95 3.14 20.88 11.78
C MET A 95 4.62 20.94 11.34
N GLU A 96 4.95 20.36 10.19
CA GLU A 96 6.33 20.38 9.65
C GLU A 96 6.72 21.75 9.09
N HIS A 97 5.77 22.54 8.59
CA HIS A 97 6.01 23.93 8.21
C HIS A 97 6.36 24.79 9.44
N ASP A 98 5.59 24.66 10.52
CA ASP A 98 5.80 25.43 11.75
C ASP A 98 7.13 25.08 12.41
N LYS A 99 7.53 23.80 12.42
CA LYS A 99 8.86 23.36 12.91
C LYS A 99 10.03 23.95 12.14
N LYS A 100 9.85 24.30 10.86
CA LYS A 100 10.91 24.87 10.01
C LYS A 100 10.97 26.40 10.09
N ALA A 101 9.88 27.04 10.51
CA ALA A 101 9.76 28.49 10.60
C ALA A 101 10.20 29.06 11.96
N GLY A 102 10.35 28.21 12.99
CA GLY A 102 10.95 28.54 14.28
C GLY A 102 12.39 28.04 14.39
#